data_AF-E0SQI1-F1
#
_entry.id   AF-E0SQI1-F1
#
_cell.length_a   1.000
_cell.length_b   1.000
_cell.length_c   1.000
_cell.angle_alpha   90.00
_cell.angle_beta   90.00
_cell.angle_gamma   90.00
#
_symmetry.space_group_name_H-M   'P 1'
#
loop_
_entity.id
_entity.type
_entity.pdbx_description
1 polymer ?
#
loop_
_entity_poly.entity_id
_entity_poly.type
_entity_poly.pdbx_seq_one_letter_code
_entity_poly.pdbx_strand_id
1 'polypeptide(L)'
;MVLSRKQLFILIILLIISPIFGVWLANILGYTEPLDRVAEELNLSEWEGFNWTPFKDYTVPGLPDWLGYIISGAIGIAIIIGIGYVIRFFIGRR
;
A
#
# COMPACT_ATOMS: atom_id res chain seq x y z
N MET A 1 -4.05 -13.26 -16.43
CA MET A 1 -4.31 -14.00 -15.17
C MET A 1 -5.82 -14.18 -15.01
N VAL A 2 -6.34 -15.26 -14.43
CA VAL A 2 -7.76 -15.31 -13.99
C VAL A 2 -7.74 -15.62 -12.50
N LEU A 3 -8.27 -14.71 -11.70
CA LEU A 3 -8.40 -14.92 -10.25
C LEU A 3 -9.59 -15.83 -9.98
N SER A 4 -9.35 -16.90 -9.24
CA SER A 4 -10.43 -17.71 -8.68
C SER A 4 -11.14 -16.96 -7.55
N ARG A 5 -12.40 -17.33 -7.27
CA ARG A 5 -13.16 -16.78 -6.15
C ARG A 5 -12.44 -16.96 -4.81
N LYS A 6 -11.74 -18.09 -4.63
CA LYS A 6 -10.95 -18.38 -3.42
C LYS A 6 -9.79 -17.40 -3.26
N GLN A 7 -9.05 -17.13 -4.34
CA GLN A 7 -7.95 -16.17 -4.32
C GLN A 7 -8.44 -14.74 -4.05
N LEU A 8 -9.55 -14.33 -4.67
CA LEU A 8 -10.15 -13.02 -4.41
C LEU A 8 -10.56 -12.88 -2.94
N PHE A 9 -11.18 -13.92 -2.37
CA PHE A 9 -11.58 -13.92 -0.97
C PHE A 9 -10.38 -13.81 -0.03
N ILE A 10 -9.30 -14.54 -0.30
CA ILE A 10 -8.04 -14.44 0.45
C ILE A 10 -7.47 -13.02 0.36
N LEU A 11 -7.43 -12.42 -0.84
CA LEU A 11 -6.94 -11.05 -1.02
C LEU A 11 -7.74 -10.03 -0.21
N ILE A 12 -9.07 -10.15 -0.20
CA ILE A 12 -9.94 -9.28 0.60
C ILE A 12 -9.66 -9.44 2.09
N ILE A 13 -9.52 -10.68 2.58
CA ILE A 13 -9.19 -10.95 3.98
C ILE A 13 -7.84 -10.32 4.34
N LEU A 14 -6.81 -10.56 3.54
CA LEU A 14 -5.48 -10.01 3.79
C LEU A 14 -5.50 -8.48 3.78
N LEU A 15 -6.26 -7.88 2.87
CA LEU A 15 -6.40 -6.43 2.80
C LEU A 15 -7.04 -5.86 4.06
N ILE A 16 -8.14 -6.45 4.54
CA ILE A 16 -8.85 -6.00 5.75
C ILE A 16 -7.98 -6.21 7.00
N ILE A 17 -7.20 -7.29 7.06
CA ILE A 17 -6.29 -7.58 8.18
C ILE A 17 -5.05 -6.68 8.14
N SER A 18 -4.63 -6.20 6.97
CA SER A 18 -3.35 -5.50 6.80
C SER A 18 -3.11 -4.28 7.70
N PRO A 19 -4.10 -3.44 8.07
CA PRO A 19 -3.89 -2.31 8.97
C PRO A 19 -3.52 -2.72 10.39
N ILE A 20 -3.81 -3.97 10.79
CA ILE A 20 -3.35 -4.51 12.07
C ILE A 20 -1.83 -4.40 12.15
N PHE A 21 -1.13 -4.71 11.07
CA PHE A 21 0.33 -4.65 11.00
C PHE A 21 0.83 -3.24 10.69
N GLY A 22 0.29 -2.62 9.64
CA GLY A 22 0.81 -1.36 9.11
C GLY A 22 0.44 -0.12 9.92
N VAL A 23 -0.59 -0.19 10.75
CA VAL A 23 -1.09 0.97 11.52
C VAL A 23 -1.10 0.67 13.00
N TRP A 24 -1.90 -0.30 13.46
CA TRP A 24 -2.09 -0.49 14.90
C TRP A 24 -0.86 -1.05 15.61
N LEU A 25 -0.28 -2.14 15.12
CA LEU A 25 0.92 -2.73 15.74
C LEU A 25 2.13 -1.80 15.62
N ALA A 26 2.31 -1.12 14.49
CA ALA A 26 3.36 -0.12 14.32
C ALA A 26 3.25 0.99 15.39
N ASN A 27 2.04 1.53 15.59
CA ASN A 27 1.79 2.55 16.60
C ASN A 27 2.00 2.05 18.03
N ILE A 28 1.50 0.84 18.37
CA ILE A 28 1.64 0.25 19.71
C ILE A 28 3.09 -0.03 20.06
N LEU A 29 3.88 -0.50 19.09
CA LEU A 29 5.30 -0.80 19.28
C LEU A 29 6.19 0.44 19.20
N GLY A 30 5.63 1.62 18.88
CA GLY A 30 6.40 2.82 18.63
C GLY A 30 7.41 2.62 17.50
N TYR A 31 7.03 1.87 16.47
CA TYR A 31 7.89 1.63 15.31
C TYR A 31 8.23 2.96 14.64
N THR A 32 9.52 3.17 14.40
CA THR A 32 10.05 4.31 13.64
C THR A 32 10.83 3.72 12.48
N GLU A 33 10.66 4.25 11.27
CA GLU A 33 11.41 3.73 10.13
C GLU A 33 12.92 3.95 10.35
N PRO A 34 13.79 2.99 10.01
CA PRO A 34 15.23 3.15 10.17
C PRO A 34 15.79 4.39 9.47
N LEU A 35 15.21 4.77 8.34
CA LEU A 35 15.62 5.97 7.61
C LEU A 35 15.21 7.25 8.34
N ASP A 36 14.04 7.27 8.98
CA ASP A 36 13.60 8.41 9.80
C ASP A 36 14.53 8.59 11.01
N ARG A 37 14.95 7.50 11.64
CA ARG A 37 15.94 7.54 12.74
C ARG A 37 17.26 8.17 12.30
N VAL A 38 17.77 7.76 11.15
CA VAL A 38 19.01 8.34 10.59
C VAL A 38 18.80 9.81 10.24
N ALA A 39 17.63 10.18 9.70
CA ALA A 39 17.31 11.57 9.41
C ALA A 39 17.30 12.43 10.69
N GLU A 40 16.68 11.93 11.77
CA GLU A 40 16.69 12.58 13.09
C GLU A 40 18.12 12.77 13.62
N GLU A 41 18.96 11.71 13.58
CA GLU A 41 20.36 11.78 14.01
C GLU A 41 21.18 12.80 13.21
N LEU A 42 20.87 12.95 11.92
CA LEU A 42 21.51 13.91 11.02
C LEU A 42 20.86 15.31 11.05
N ASN A 43 19.85 15.52 11.91
CA ASN A 43 19.04 16.76 11.96
C ASN A 43 18.47 17.17 10.59
N LEU A 44 18.04 16.18 9.81
CA LEU A 44 17.39 16.39 8.52
C LEU A 44 15.88 16.50 8.72
N SER A 45 15.24 17.41 8.00
CA SER A 45 13.79 17.53 7.94
C SER A 45 13.21 16.68 6.82
N GLU A 46 12.02 16.12 7.02
CA GLU A 46 11.25 15.50 5.94
C GLU A 46 10.95 16.49 4.81
N TRP A 47 10.92 15.98 3.58
CA TRP A 47 10.49 16.76 2.43
C TRP A 47 8.96 16.87 2.39
N GLU A 48 8.46 18.10 2.56
CA GLU A 48 7.02 18.42 2.47
C GLU A 48 6.59 18.97 1.10
N GLY A 49 7.51 19.02 0.13
CA GLY A 49 7.23 19.53 -1.20
C GLY A 49 6.40 18.56 -2.06
N PHE A 50 6.51 18.72 -3.37
CA PHE A 50 5.79 17.86 -4.31
C PHE A 50 6.15 16.37 -4.10
N ASN A 51 5.12 15.54 -3.90
CA ASN A 51 5.24 14.09 -3.90
C ASN A 51 4.65 13.53 -5.19
N TRP A 52 5.41 12.70 -5.89
CA TRP A 52 4.98 12.10 -7.15
C TRP A 52 4.04 10.90 -6.93
N THR A 53 4.05 10.31 -5.73
CA THR A 53 3.13 9.23 -5.40
C THR A 53 1.75 9.81 -5.03
N PRO A 54 0.65 9.19 -5.51
CA PRO A 54 -0.69 9.73 -5.27
C PRO A 54 -1.13 9.63 -3.79
N PHE A 55 -0.52 8.71 -3.01
CA PHE A 55 -0.83 8.48 -1.60
C PHE A 55 0.48 8.45 -0.80
N LYS A 56 0.90 9.62 -0.28
CA LYS A 56 2.07 9.71 0.62
C LYS A 56 1.78 8.86 1.87
N ASP A 57 2.71 7.99 2.22
CA ASP A 57 2.65 7.09 3.39
C ASP A 57 1.35 6.27 3.47
N TYR A 58 0.79 5.92 2.31
CA TYR A 58 -0.48 5.19 2.19
C TYR A 58 -1.70 5.92 2.77
N THR A 59 -1.58 7.23 3.01
CA THR A 59 -2.67 8.08 3.52
C THR A 59 -3.55 8.60 2.39
N VAL A 60 -4.82 8.83 2.71
CA VAL A 60 -5.80 9.43 1.79
C VAL A 60 -6.41 10.65 2.49
N PRO A 61 -6.36 11.86 1.88
CA PRO A 61 -6.89 13.07 2.50
C PRO A 61 -8.35 12.91 2.94
N GLY A 62 -8.65 13.26 4.18
CA GLY A 62 -10.00 13.19 4.75
C GLY A 62 -10.43 11.80 5.26
N LEU A 63 -9.55 10.79 5.20
CA LEU A 63 -9.80 9.45 5.73
C LEU A 63 -8.84 9.13 6.89
N PRO A 64 -9.25 8.26 7.85
CA PRO A 64 -8.34 7.77 8.88
C PRO A 64 -7.27 6.85 8.28
N ASP A 65 -6.09 6.80 8.90
CA ASP A 65 -4.90 6.08 8.38
C ASP A 65 -5.18 4.62 8.03
N TRP A 66 -5.91 3.90 8.89
CA TRP A 66 -6.25 2.49 8.65
C TRP A 66 -7.08 2.30 7.37
N LEU A 67 -7.93 3.26 7.03
CA LEU A 67 -8.77 3.21 5.84
C LEU A 67 -7.98 3.64 4.60
N GLY A 68 -7.13 4.67 4.73
CA GLY A 68 -6.18 5.05 3.69
C GLY A 68 -5.27 3.89 3.29
N TYR A 69 -4.77 3.15 4.29
CA TYR A 69 -3.92 1.97 4.11
C TYR A 69 -4.63 0.87 3.30
N ILE A 70 -5.90 0.57 3.64
CA ILE A 70 -6.73 -0.39 2.89
C ILE A 70 -6.93 0.07 1.44
N ILE A 71 -7.27 1.34 1.23
CA ILE A 71 -7.55 1.87 -0.11
C ILE A 71 -6.28 1.82 -0.98
N SER A 72 -5.15 2.28 -0.43
CA SER A 72 -3.85 2.22 -1.10
C SER A 72 -3.49 0.78 -1.49
N GLY A 73 -3.68 -0.18 -0.57
CA GLY A 73 -3.48 -1.60 -0.84
C GLY A 73 -4.41 -2.15 -1.92
N ALA A 74 -5.70 -1.78 -1.91
CA ALA A 74 -6.67 -2.19 -2.92
C ALA A 74 -6.28 -1.69 -4.31
N ILE A 75 -5.83 -0.44 -4.41
CA ILE A 75 -5.36 0.17 -5.66
C ILE A 75 -4.12 -0.57 -6.18
N GLY A 76 -3.15 -0.87 -5.32
CA GLY A 76 -1.98 -1.67 -5.68
C GLY A 76 -2.35 -3.06 -6.23
N ILE A 77 -3.26 -3.77 -5.56
CA ILE A 77 -3.79 -5.06 -6.00
C ILE A 77 -4.46 -4.92 -7.39
N ALA A 78 -5.31 -3.92 -7.57
CA ALA A 78 -6.02 -3.68 -8.83
C ALA A 78 -5.03 -3.41 -9.99
N ILE A 79 -3.99 -2.62 -9.75
CA ILE A 79 -2.95 -2.32 -10.74
C ILE A 79 -2.22 -3.60 -11.16
N ILE A 80 -1.75 -4.41 -10.21
CA ILE A 80 -1.02 -5.66 -10.51
C ILE A 80 -1.89 -6.64 -11.30
N ILE A 81 -3.16 -6.81 -10.89
CA ILE A 81 -4.12 -7.64 -11.62
C ILE A 81 -4.33 -7.10 -13.03
N GLY A 82 -4.52 -5.79 -13.17
CA GLY A 82 -4.69 -5.10 -14.44
C GLY A 82 -3.52 -5.35 -15.40
N ILE A 83 -2.29 -5.17 -14.92
CA ILE A 83 -1.06 -5.47 -15.67
C ILE A 83 -1.05 -6.94 -16.11
N GLY A 84 -1.37 -7.87 -15.21
CA GLY A 84 -1.44 -9.30 -15.53
C GLY A 84 -2.52 -9.67 -16.57
N TYR A 85 -3.59 -8.88 -16.69
CA TYR A 85 -4.58 -9.01 -17.77
C TYR A 85 -4.07 -8.40 -19.07
N VAL A 86 -3.46 -7.21 -19.04
CA VAL A 86 -2.88 -6.54 -20.20
C VAL A 86 -1.81 -7.42 -20.85
N ILE A 87 -0.86 -7.95 -20.06
CA ILE A 87 0.17 -8.87 -20.56
C ILE A 87 -0.46 -10.10 -21.22
N ARG A 88 -1.44 -10.74 -20.56
CA ARG A 88 -2.14 -11.91 -21.14
C ARG A 88 -2.81 -11.56 -22.46
N PHE A 89 -3.44 -10.39 -22.54
CA PHE A 89 -4.14 -9.93 -23.74
C PHE A 89 -3.17 -9.75 -24.92
N PHE A 90 -1.98 -9.22 -24.69
CA PHE A 90 -0.97 -9.06 -25.74
C PHE A 90 -0.28 -10.38 -26.11
N ILE A 91 0.00 -11.25 -25.13
CA ILE A 91 0.67 -12.55 -25.39
C ILE A 91 -0.29 -13.54 -26.07
N GLY A 92 -1.54 -13.65 -25.62
CA GLY A 92 -2.53 -14.57 -26.18
C GLY A 92 -3.14 -14.16 -27.53
N ARG A 93 -2.73 -13.01 -28.08
CA ARG A 93 -3.04 -12.57 -29.44
C ARG A 93 -1.98 -13.00 -30.47
N ARG A 94 -0.90 -13.65 -30.03
CA ARG A 94 0.02 -14.43 -30.87
C ARG A 94 -0.37 -15.90 -30.79
#